data_AF-A0A671S3T5-F1
#
_entry.id   AF-A0A671S3T5-F1
#
_cell.length_a   1.000
_cell.length_b   1.000
_cell.length_c   1.000
_cell.angle_alpha   90.00
_cell.angle_beta   90.00
_cell.angle_gamma   90.00
#
_symmetry.space_group_name_H-M   'P 1'
#
loop_
_entity.id
_entity.type
_entity.pdbx_description
1 polymer ?
#
loop_
_entity_poly.entity_id
_entity_poly.type
_entity_poly.pdbx_seq_one_letter_code
_entity_poly.pdbx_strand_id
1 'polypeptide(L)'
;MKLAVSALVLLICTAALLSTTEGRPKRLQLRCSCPQMHSESAIPAVKILSLRVIPAGPHCKNEEIIATMKKGPMCLDPTKDWVISLKEEINKRNVTSQQ
;
A
#
# COMPACT_ATOMS: atom_id res chain seq x y z
N MET A 1 28.70 -33.79 41.09
CA MET A 1 27.25 -33.86 40.73
C MET A 1 26.59 -32.48 40.74
N LYS A 2 26.70 -31.68 41.82
CA LYS A 2 26.06 -30.35 41.93
C LYS A 2 26.46 -29.33 40.85
N LEU A 3 27.75 -29.32 40.46
CA LEU A 3 28.27 -28.41 39.43
C LEU A 3 27.76 -28.74 38.02
N ALA A 4 27.61 -30.03 37.71
CA ALA A 4 27.07 -30.49 36.43
C ALA A 4 25.59 -30.13 36.27
N VAL A 5 24.81 -30.22 37.35
CA VAL A 5 23.40 -29.84 37.36
C VAL A 5 23.26 -28.32 37.14
N SER A 6 24.08 -27.51 37.81
CA SER A 6 24.06 -26.06 37.63
C SER A 6 24.42 -25.63 36.20
N ALA A 7 25.43 -26.27 35.60
CA ALA A 7 25.82 -26.02 34.22
C ALA A 7 24.71 -26.42 33.22
N LEU A 8 24.04 -27.54 33.48
CA LEU A 8 22.94 -28.01 32.63
C LEU A 8 21.74 -27.06 32.68
N VAL A 9 21.39 -26.56 33.87
CA VAL A 9 20.30 -25.58 34.05
C VAL A 9 20.62 -24.28 33.31
N LEU A 10 21.87 -23.80 33.38
CA LEU A 10 22.29 -22.59 32.66
C LEU A 10 22.17 -22.76 31.14
N LEU A 11 22.58 -23.92 30.62
CA LEU A 11 22.49 -24.27 29.19
C LEU A 11 21.05 -24.35 28.68
N ILE A 12 20.13 -24.89 29.48
CA ILE A 12 18.71 -24.98 29.10
C ILE A 12 18.07 -23.58 29.08
N CYS A 13 18.42 -22.72 30.04
CA CYS A 13 17.89 -21.35 30.09
C CYS A 13 18.34 -20.49 28.90
N THR A 14 19.58 -20.63 28.42
CA THR A 14 20.07 -19.86 27.27
C THR A 14 19.43 -20.31 25.96
N ALA A 15 19.22 -21.62 25.76
CA ALA A 15 18.56 -22.16 24.57
C ALA A 15 17.09 -21.72 24.46
N ALA A 16 16.37 -21.62 25.58
CA ALA A 16 14.98 -21.18 25.60
C ALA A 16 14.82 -19.70 25.18
N LEU A 17 15.77 -18.84 25.56
CA LEU A 17 15.77 -17.41 25.19
C LEU A 17 16.09 -17.17 23.71
N LEU A 18 16.89 -18.05 23.09
CA LEU A 18 17.26 -17.98 21.67
C LEU A 18 16.17 -18.51 20.74
N SER A 19 15.25 -19.32 21.25
CA SER A 19 14.22 -20.01 20.44
C SER A 19 12.98 -19.16 20.15
N THR A 20 12.91 -17.91 20.63
CA THR A 20 11.79 -17.00 20.40
C THR A 20 12.14 -15.89 19.43
N THR A 21 12.75 -16.21 18.29
CA THR A 21 12.82 -15.28 17.15
C THR A 21 12.33 -15.95 15.89
N GLU A 22 11.16 -16.57 15.97
CA GLU A 22 10.36 -16.88 14.79
C GLU A 22 9.97 -15.53 14.17
N GLY A 23 10.81 -15.04 13.27
CA GLY A 23 10.53 -13.89 12.44
C GLY A 23 9.25 -14.17 11.69
N ARG A 24 8.13 -13.69 12.25
CA ARG A 24 6.81 -13.76 11.62
C ARG A 24 7.03 -13.32 10.18
N PRO A 25 6.70 -14.13 9.16
CA PRO A 25 6.76 -13.63 7.80
C PRO A 25 5.83 -12.43 7.79
N LYS A 26 6.40 -11.22 7.71
CA LYS A 26 5.67 -10.02 7.37
C LYS A 26 5.13 -10.35 6.00
N ARG A 27 3.91 -10.89 5.97
CA ARG A 27 3.14 -11.17 4.78
C ARG A 27 3.35 -9.94 3.92
N LEU A 28 4.08 -10.07 2.81
CA LEU A 28 4.45 -8.96 1.96
C LEU A 28 3.15 -8.24 1.59
N GLN A 29 2.79 -7.18 2.32
CA GLN A 29 2.00 -6.11 1.76
C GLN A 29 2.99 -5.41 0.83
N LEU A 30 3.14 -6.05 -0.33
CA LEU A 30 3.60 -5.48 -1.59
C LEU A 30 3.29 -3.98 -1.55
N ARG A 31 4.36 -3.17 -1.55
CA ARG A 31 4.39 -1.75 -1.16
C ARG A 31 3.60 -0.89 -2.14
N CYS A 32 2.28 -1.04 -2.16
CA CYS A 32 1.39 -0.14 -2.87
C CYS A 32 1.61 1.28 -2.33
N SER A 33 1.62 2.26 -3.23
CA SER A 33 1.78 3.67 -2.88
C SER A 33 0.57 4.20 -2.09
N CYS A 34 -0.58 3.54 -2.25
CA CYS A 34 -1.87 3.88 -1.67
C CYS A 34 -2.24 2.92 -0.52
N PRO A 35 -1.92 3.25 0.74
CA PRO A 35 -2.37 2.47 1.89
C PRO A 35 -3.86 2.65 2.19
N GLN A 36 -4.45 3.76 1.73
CA GLN A 36 -5.86 4.10 1.88
C GLN A 36 -6.38 4.67 0.56
N MET A 37 -7.63 4.35 0.24
CA MET A 37 -8.31 4.81 -0.97
C MET A 37 -9.57 5.59 -0.60
N HIS A 38 -9.83 6.67 -1.32
CA HIS A 38 -11.06 7.43 -1.20
C HIS A 38 -12.14 6.81 -2.09
N SER A 39 -13.22 6.35 -1.45
CA SER A 39 -14.27 5.53 -2.09
C SER A 39 -15.67 6.14 -2.01
N GLU A 40 -15.94 7.04 -1.05
CA GLU A 40 -17.31 7.42 -0.68
C GLU A 40 -17.92 8.48 -1.60
N SER A 41 -17.26 9.64 -1.71
CA SER A 41 -17.84 10.82 -2.35
C SER A 41 -17.17 11.15 -3.68
N ALA A 42 -17.96 11.33 -4.73
CA ALA A 42 -17.45 11.73 -6.04
C ALA A 42 -16.71 13.07 -5.98
N ILE A 43 -15.55 13.13 -6.65
CA ILE A 43 -14.73 14.34 -6.72
C ILE A 43 -14.92 14.98 -8.09
N PRO A 44 -15.38 16.25 -8.16
CA PRO A 44 -15.50 16.96 -9.43
C PRO A 44 -14.16 17.05 -10.16
N ALA A 45 -14.15 16.75 -11.46
CA ALA A 45 -12.92 16.73 -12.27
C ALA A 45 -12.19 18.08 -12.28
N VAL A 46 -12.91 19.19 -12.18
CA VAL A 46 -12.34 20.55 -12.06
C VAL A 46 -11.39 20.71 -10.87
N LYS A 47 -11.53 19.88 -9.81
CA LYS A 47 -10.63 19.90 -8.64
C LYS A 47 -9.36 19.06 -8.85
N ILE A 48 -9.34 18.22 -9.88
CA ILE A 48 -8.23 17.35 -10.24
C ILE A 48 -7.31 18.11 -11.18
N LEU A 49 -6.07 18.32 -10.74
CA LEU A 49 -5.01 18.96 -11.51
C LEU A 49 -4.36 17.97 -12.47
N SER A 50 -4.11 16.75 -12.00
CA SER A 50 -3.59 15.65 -12.82
C SER A 50 -3.97 14.31 -12.21
N LEU A 51 -3.97 13.27 -13.04
CA LEU A 51 -4.22 11.90 -12.63
C LEU A 51 -3.03 11.03 -13.01
N ARG A 52 -2.53 10.24 -12.06
CA ARG A 52 -1.52 9.20 -12.30
C ARG A 52 -2.17 7.85 -12.09
N VAL A 53 -2.10 7.00 -13.13
CA VAL A 53 -2.60 5.63 -13.09
C VAL A 53 -1.41 4.68 -13.09
N ILE A 54 -1.33 3.83 -12.07
CA ILE A 54 -0.30 2.82 -11.91
C ILE A 54 -0.99 1.46 -12.05
N PRO A 55 -0.69 0.68 -13.11
CA PRO A 55 -1.32 -0.63 -13.28
C PRO A 55 -0.85 -1.62 -12.22
N ALA A 56 -1.66 -2.65 -11.99
CA ALA A 56 -1.26 -3.77 -11.16
C ALA A 56 0.02 -4.44 -11.70
N GLY A 57 0.89 -4.89 -10.80
CA GLY A 57 2.16 -5.50 -11.14
C GLY A 57 2.80 -6.31 -10.01
N PRO A 58 4.05 -6.76 -10.18
CA PRO A 58 4.74 -7.64 -9.23
C PRO A 58 4.90 -7.06 -7.83
N HIS A 59 4.88 -5.73 -7.71
CA HIS A 59 5.08 -4.99 -6.46
C HIS A 59 3.79 -4.45 -5.81
N CYS A 60 2.66 -4.48 -6.53
CA CYS A 60 1.34 -4.14 -6.02
C CYS A 60 0.29 -4.79 -6.93
N LYS A 61 -0.54 -5.68 -6.39
CA LYS A 61 -1.54 -6.43 -7.17
C LYS A 61 -2.77 -5.60 -7.59
N ASN A 62 -2.89 -4.38 -7.09
CA ASN A 62 -4.02 -3.50 -7.36
C ASN A 62 -3.59 -2.41 -8.36
N GLU A 63 -4.52 -1.97 -9.22
CA GLU A 63 -4.36 -0.70 -9.92
C GLU A 63 -4.43 0.44 -8.90
N GLU A 64 -3.56 1.43 -9.02
CA GLU A 64 -3.55 2.62 -8.16
C GLU A 64 -3.88 3.85 -9.02
N ILE A 65 -4.91 4.61 -8.61
CA ILE A 65 -5.27 5.88 -9.23
C ILE A 65 -4.98 6.99 -8.24
N ILE A 66 -4.01 7.85 -8.55
CA ILE A 66 -3.58 8.94 -7.69
C ILE A 66 -3.97 10.26 -8.35
N ALA A 67 -4.89 10.98 -7.72
CA ALA A 67 -5.31 12.30 -8.13
C ALA A 67 -4.47 13.37 -7.42
N THR A 68 -3.83 14.25 -8.20
CA THR A 68 -3.19 15.45 -7.68
C THR A 68 -4.22 16.56 -7.60
N MET A 69 -4.43 17.11 -6.41
CA MET A 69 -5.35 18.24 -6.17
C MET A 69 -4.59 19.37 -5.48
N LYS A 70 -5.21 20.57 -5.42
CA LYS A 70 -4.63 21.72 -4.69
C LYS A 70 -4.33 21.43 -3.22
N LYS A 71 -5.12 20.57 -2.58
CA LYS A 71 -4.96 20.20 -1.17
C LYS A 71 -3.96 19.05 -0.96
N GLY A 72 -3.33 18.56 -2.02
CA GLY A 72 -2.41 17.43 -1.99
C GLY A 72 -2.89 16.25 -2.83
N PRO A 73 -2.02 15.23 -3.01
CA PRO A 73 -2.36 14.00 -3.70
C PRO A 73 -3.30 13.13 -2.85
N MET A 74 -4.21 12.43 -3.52
CA MET A 74 -5.15 11.50 -2.91
C MET A 74 -5.31 10.26 -3.80
N CYS A 75 -5.32 9.08 -3.17
CA CYS A 75 -5.60 7.82 -3.85
C CYS A 75 -7.10 7.61 -3.99
N LEU A 76 -7.55 7.22 -5.18
CA LEU A 76 -8.94 6.95 -5.50
C LEU A 76 -9.14 5.45 -5.71
N ASP A 77 -10.30 4.96 -5.31
CA ASP A 77 -10.66 3.55 -5.45
C ASP A 77 -11.07 3.24 -6.91
N PRO A 78 -10.28 2.43 -7.66
CA PRO A 78 -10.55 2.14 -9.06
C PRO A 78 -11.83 1.32 -9.27
N THR A 79 -12.42 0.76 -8.21
CA THR A 79 -13.65 -0.04 -8.28
C THR A 79 -14.92 0.79 -8.30
N LYS A 80 -14.83 2.12 -8.09
CA LYS A 80 -15.99 3.00 -8.06
C LYS A 80 -16.29 3.58 -9.43
N ASP A 81 -17.56 3.52 -9.84
CA ASP A 81 -18.02 4.01 -11.16
C ASP A 81 -17.68 5.49 -11.41
N TRP A 82 -17.73 6.31 -10.36
CA TRP A 82 -17.38 7.73 -10.47
C TRP A 82 -15.88 7.94 -10.72
N VAL A 83 -15.01 7.05 -10.21
CA VAL A 83 -13.55 7.12 -10.45
C VAL A 83 -13.24 6.71 -11.88
N ILE A 84 -13.94 5.69 -12.40
CA ILE A 84 -13.83 5.26 -13.80
C ILE A 84 -14.26 6.40 -14.73
N SER A 85 -15.41 7.03 -14.45
CA SER A 85 -15.92 8.17 -15.23
C SER A 85 -14.97 9.36 -15.18
N LEU A 86 -14.40 9.63 -13.99
CA LEU A 86 -13.43 10.68 -13.80
C LEU A 86 -12.18 10.43 -14.66
N LYS A 87 -11.61 9.21 -14.66
CA LYS A 87 -10.43 8.85 -15.46
C LYS A 87 -10.63 9.18 -16.93
N GLU A 88 -11.79 8.85 -17.49
CA GLU A 88 -12.14 9.17 -18.88
C GLU A 88 -12.28 10.67 -19.13
N GLU A 89 -12.88 11.41 -18.20
CA GLU A 89 -12.99 12.87 -18.30
C GLU A 89 -11.62 13.55 -18.30
N ILE A 90 -10.70 13.14 -17.40
CA ILE A 90 -9.32 13.65 -17.38
C ILE A 90 -8.61 13.33 -18.70
N ASN A 91 -8.75 12.10 -19.20
CA ASN A 91 -8.10 11.67 -20.43
C ASN A 91 -8.50 12.55 -21.62
N LYS A 92 -9.81 12.83 -21.77
CA LYS A 92 -10.32 13.75 -22.80
C LYS A 92 -9.73 15.16 -22.68
N ARG A 93 -9.64 15.71 -21.46
CA ARG A 93 -9.03 17.04 -21.23
C ARG A 93 -7.56 17.09 -21.67
N ASN A 94 -6.80 16.03 -21.37
CA ASN A 94 -5.39 15.95 -21.75
C ASN A 94 -5.22 15.89 -23.26
N VAL A 95 -6.04 15.11 -23.97
CA VAL A 95 -6.03 15.06 -25.44
C VAL A 95 -6.33 16.43 -26.03
N THR A 96 -7.36 17.14 -25.56
CA THR A 96 -7.69 18.50 -26.05
C THR A 96 -6.58 19.51 -25.76
N SER A 97 -5.84 19.38 -24.67
CA SER A 97 -4.76 20.33 -24.31
C SER A 97 -3.48 20.13 -25.11
N GLN A 98 -3.34 18.99 -25.81
CA GLN A 98 -2.18 18.66 -26.66
C GLN A 98 -2.45 18.94 -28.14
N GLN A 99 -3.65 19.38 -28.49
CA GLN A 99 -4.11 19.74 -29.83
C GLN A 99 -4.19 21.27 -29.95
#